data_AF-A0A535A8H3-F1
#
_entry.id   AF-A0A535A8H3-F1
#
_cell.length_a   1.000
_cell.length_b   1.000
_cell.length_c   1.000
_cell.angle_alpha   90.00
_cell.angle_beta   90.00
_cell.angle_gamma   90.00
#
_symmetry.space_group_name_H-M   'P 1'
#
loop_
_entity.id
_entity.type
_entity.pdbx_description
1 polymer ?
#
loop_
_entity_poly.entity_id
_entity_poly.type
_entity_poly.pdbx_seq_one_letter_code
_entity_poly.pdbx_strand_id
1 'polypeptide(L)'
;MRRLPLPRSPLTLVLSLLLAACSAGAGGSPGPVQHPAADQLVLRVAFQGGFVAPQALLARFPTFSLLGDGRVIVEGAQTEIYPGPALPPILVRQLTEAGIQAVLAEVLGTGAFAASAD
;
A
#
# COMPACT_ATOMS: atom_id res chain seq x y z
N MET A 1 -35.79 -11.65 -62.21
CA MET A 1 -35.83 -13.02 -61.63
C MET A 1 -34.39 -13.40 -61.30
N ARG A 2 -33.91 -13.76 -60.10
CA ARG A 2 -34.43 -14.10 -58.77
C ARG A 2 -33.36 -13.66 -57.75
N ARG A 3 -33.79 -13.18 -56.57
CA ARG A 3 -32.93 -13.04 -55.38
C ARG A 3 -32.57 -14.43 -54.87
N LEU A 4 -31.36 -14.63 -54.34
CA LEU A 4 -31.13 -15.49 -53.17
C LEU A 4 -29.98 -14.93 -52.31
N PRO A 5 -30.16 -14.87 -50.98
CA PRO A 5 -29.30 -14.18 -50.02
C PRO A 5 -28.20 -15.10 -49.48
N LEU A 6 -26.96 -14.62 -49.43
CA LEU A 6 -25.89 -15.34 -48.74
C LEU A 6 -25.98 -15.04 -47.22
N PRO A 7 -25.92 -16.08 -46.37
CA PRO A 7 -26.19 -15.99 -44.94
C PRO A 7 -25.11 -15.17 -44.22
N ARG A 8 -25.56 -14.19 -43.44
CA ARG A 8 -24.73 -13.40 -42.53
C ARG A 8 -24.23 -14.31 -41.42
N SER A 9 -23.02 -14.82 -41.61
CA SER A 9 -22.35 -15.73 -40.70
C SER A 9 -22.27 -15.12 -39.29
N PRO A 10 -22.81 -15.77 -38.24
CA PRO A 10 -22.77 -15.26 -36.86
C PRO A 10 -21.35 -15.23 -36.28
N LEU A 11 -20.39 -15.83 -37.01
CA LEU A 11 -18.99 -15.93 -36.64
C LEU A 11 -18.30 -14.55 -36.55
N THR A 12 -18.70 -13.58 -37.38
CA THR A 12 -18.11 -12.23 -37.33
C THR A 12 -18.56 -11.44 -36.11
N LEU A 13 -19.75 -11.72 -35.55
CA LEU A 13 -20.23 -11.08 -34.33
C LEU A 13 -19.53 -11.62 -33.07
N VAL A 14 -19.24 -12.92 -33.05
CA VAL A 14 -18.53 -13.55 -31.93
C VAL A 14 -17.07 -13.10 -31.88
N LEU A 15 -16.43 -12.97 -33.05
CA LEU A 15 -15.03 -12.53 -33.14
C LEU A 15 -14.84 -11.07 -32.69
N SER A 16 -15.78 -10.18 -33.00
CA SER A 16 -15.73 -8.79 -32.52
C SER A 16 -16.00 -8.66 -31.02
N LEU A 17 -16.83 -9.54 -30.45
CA LEU A 17 -17.10 -9.56 -29.01
C LEU A 17 -15.88 -10.05 -28.19
N LEU A 18 -15.08 -10.98 -28.74
CA LEU A 18 -13.86 -11.49 -28.09
C LEU A 18 -12.72 -10.46 -28.04
N LEU A 19 -12.61 -9.56 -29.02
CA LEU A 19 -11.56 -8.53 -29.04
C LEU A 19 -11.81 -7.37 -28.07
N ALA A 20 -13.07 -7.06 -27.74
CA ALA A 20 -13.42 -5.97 -26.83
C ALA A 20 -13.14 -6.28 -25.35
N ALA A 21 -12.92 -7.55 -25.00
CA ALA A 21 -12.69 -7.97 -23.61
C ALA A 21 -11.30 -7.61 -23.07
N CYS A 22 -10.32 -7.28 -23.94
CA CYS A 22 -8.97 -6.89 -23.51
C CYS A 22 -8.80 -5.37 -23.30
N SER A 23 -9.84 -4.54 -23.50
CA SER A 23 -9.77 -3.10 -23.20
C SER A 23 -10.36 -2.73 -21.84
N ALA A 24 -10.46 -3.69 -20.91
CA ALA A 24 -10.90 -3.45 -19.55
C ALA A 24 -9.86 -2.57 -18.82
N GLY A 25 -10.06 -1.26 -18.97
CA GLY A 25 -9.56 -0.20 -18.11
C GLY A 25 -8.06 -0.22 -17.87
N ALA A 26 -7.31 0.47 -18.74
CA ALA A 26 -6.16 1.22 -18.25
C ALA A 26 -6.71 2.28 -17.27
N GLY A 27 -6.96 1.88 -16.03
CA GLY A 27 -7.08 2.83 -14.93
C GLY A 27 -5.80 3.63 -14.98
N GLY A 28 -5.90 4.89 -15.41
CA GLY A 28 -4.75 5.76 -15.53
C GLY A 28 -3.98 5.67 -14.23
N SER A 29 -2.71 5.25 -14.31
CA SER A 29 -1.89 5.15 -13.10
C SER A 29 -2.06 6.47 -12.36
N PRO A 30 -2.62 6.44 -11.14
CA PRO A 30 -2.68 7.65 -10.36
C PRO A 30 -1.25 8.19 -10.33
N GLY A 31 -1.10 9.50 -10.55
CA GLY A 31 0.20 10.14 -10.43
C GLY A 31 0.82 9.83 -9.06
N PRO A 32 2.11 10.13 -8.86
CA PRO A 32 2.78 9.86 -7.60
C PRO A 32 1.93 10.35 -6.42
N VAL A 33 1.79 9.47 -5.42
CA VAL A 33 1.04 9.75 -4.20
C VAL A 33 1.75 10.88 -3.49
N GLN A 34 1.03 11.99 -3.25
CA GLN A 34 1.59 13.09 -2.47
C GLN A 34 1.79 12.65 -1.03
N HIS A 35 2.97 12.89 -0.49
CA HIS A 35 3.29 12.61 0.90
C HIS A 35 4.13 13.74 1.51
N PRO A 36 4.16 13.86 2.85
CA PRO A 36 5.08 14.76 3.53
C PRO A 36 6.54 14.54 3.10
N ALA A 37 7.32 15.61 3.05
CA ALA A 37 8.73 15.59 2.65
C ALA A 37 9.68 15.63 3.86
N ALA A 38 10.98 15.42 3.61
CA ALA A 38 12.03 15.52 4.63
C ALA A 38 11.77 14.60 5.84
N ASP A 39 12.08 15.03 7.06
CA ASP A 39 11.93 14.24 8.27
C ASP A 39 10.48 14.08 8.76
N GLN A 40 9.50 14.53 7.97
CA GLN A 40 8.09 14.44 8.33
C GLN A 40 7.58 13.00 8.25
N LEU A 41 6.68 12.64 9.16
CA LEU A 41 6.09 11.31 9.22
C LEU A 41 5.12 11.09 8.05
N VAL A 42 5.32 10.02 7.28
CA VAL A 42 4.46 9.61 6.18
C VAL A 42 3.49 8.51 6.61
N LEU A 43 4.02 7.46 7.25
CA LEU A 43 3.22 6.32 7.71
C LEU A 43 3.79 5.78 9.01
N ARG A 44 2.91 5.50 9.98
CA ARG A 44 3.28 4.84 11.24
C ARG A 44 2.35 3.68 11.52
N VAL A 45 2.93 2.55 11.90
CA VAL A 45 2.21 1.44 12.50
C VAL A 45 2.72 1.30 13.94
N ALA A 46 1.79 1.33 14.88
CA ALA A 46 2.09 1.22 16.30
C ALA A 46 0.97 0.47 17.00
N PHE A 47 1.33 -0.30 18.03
CA PHE A 47 0.34 -0.87 18.93
C PHE A 47 -0.04 0.16 20.00
N GLN A 48 -1.33 0.44 20.13
CA GLN A 48 -1.86 1.32 21.16
C GLN A 48 -2.90 0.59 22.01
N GLY A 49 -2.98 0.97 23.29
CA GLY A 49 -3.88 0.33 24.27
C GLY A 49 -3.48 -1.11 24.64
N GLY A 50 -4.48 -1.91 25.02
CA GLY A 50 -4.34 -3.30 25.47
C GLY A 50 -4.27 -3.45 27.00
N PHE A 51 -4.21 -4.71 27.46
CA PHE A 51 -4.08 -5.08 28.88
C PHE A 51 -2.61 -5.27 29.29
N VAL A 52 -1.80 -4.22 29.11
CA VAL A 52 -0.39 -4.19 29.52
C VAL A 52 -0.20 -3.26 30.72
N ALA A 53 0.82 -3.53 31.54
CA ALA A 53 1.16 -2.65 32.65
C ALA A 53 1.44 -1.22 32.15
N PRO A 54 1.00 -0.15 32.85
CA PRO A 54 1.21 1.23 32.41
C PRO A 54 2.68 1.56 32.13
N GLN A 55 3.59 0.94 32.89
CA GLN A 55 5.04 1.12 32.72
C GLN A 55 5.55 0.56 31.39
N ALA A 56 4.92 -0.49 30.86
CA ALA A 56 5.30 -1.08 29.57
C ALA A 56 4.95 -0.17 28.38
N LEU A 57 3.98 0.75 28.54
CA LEU A 57 3.63 1.72 27.50
C LEU A 57 4.73 2.77 27.28
N LEU A 58 5.52 3.07 28.32
CA LEU A 58 6.60 4.06 28.24
C LEU A 58 7.76 3.60 27.36
N ALA A 59 7.99 2.29 27.29
CA ALA A 59 9.05 1.69 26.47
C ALA A 59 8.52 1.20 25.10
N ARG A 60 7.26 1.49 24.76
CA ARG A 60 6.63 0.97 23.55
C ARG A 60 7.06 1.79 22.34
N PHE A 61 7.77 1.15 21.42
CA PHE A 61 8.22 1.77 20.20
C PHE A 61 7.28 1.40 19.03
N PRO A 62 7.11 2.26 18.00
CA PRO A 62 6.34 1.90 16.81
C PRO A 62 7.00 0.72 16.08
N THR A 63 6.19 -0.24 15.63
CA THR A 63 6.71 -1.38 14.86
C THR A 63 7.20 -0.96 13.47
N PHE A 64 6.67 0.15 12.94
CA PHE A 64 7.08 0.71 11.66
C PHE A 64 6.87 2.23 11.64
N SER A 65 7.86 2.98 11.15
CA SER A 65 7.72 4.40 10.80
C SER A 65 8.46 4.70 9.51
N LEU A 66 7.75 5.24 8.53
CA LEU A 66 8.30 5.77 7.28
C LEU A 66 8.27 7.29 7.31
N LEU A 67 9.42 7.91 7.06
CA LEU A 67 9.60 9.35 6.95
C LEU A 67 9.64 9.79 5.47
N GLY A 68 9.39 11.08 5.24
CA GLY A 68 9.31 11.70 3.91
C GLY A 68 10.63 11.72 3.14
N ASP A 69 11.75 11.60 3.83
CA ASP A 69 13.09 11.46 3.27
C ASP A 69 13.43 10.01 2.91
N GLY A 70 12.50 9.07 3.14
CA GLY A 70 12.64 7.65 2.84
C GLY A 70 13.24 6.81 3.97
N ARG A 71 13.55 7.39 5.14
CA ARG A 71 13.99 6.59 6.29
C ARG A 71 12.83 5.74 6.82
N VAL A 72 13.06 4.43 6.85
CA VAL A 72 12.21 3.44 7.51
C VAL A 72 12.87 3.05 8.82
N ILE A 73 12.15 3.25 9.92
CA ILE A 73 12.59 2.96 11.28
C ILE A 73 11.73 1.81 11.82
N VAL A 74 12.38 0.73 12.24
CA VAL A 74 11.72 -0.46 12.81
C VAL A 74 12.49 -0.95 14.04
N GLU A 75 11.80 -1.69 14.91
CA GLU A 75 12.45 -2.42 15.98
C GLU A 75 13.35 -3.53 15.41
N GLY A 76 14.52 -3.70 16.01
CA GLY A 76 15.45 -4.78 15.73
C GLY A 76 15.17 -6.04 16.56
N ALA A 77 15.87 -7.11 16.25
CA ALA A 77 15.79 -8.34 17.01
C ALA A 77 16.33 -8.13 18.45
N GLN A 78 15.61 -8.66 19.43
CA GLN A 78 16.05 -8.72 20.82
C GLN A 78 15.67 -10.06 21.45
N THR A 79 16.40 -10.43 22.50
CA THR A 79 16.03 -11.56 23.35
C THR A 79 14.78 -11.23 24.17
N GLU A 80 13.96 -12.23 24.46
CA GLU A 80 12.81 -12.11 25.36
C GLU A 80 13.34 -12.06 26.81
N ILE A 81 13.47 -10.85 27.35
CA ILE A 81 13.98 -10.56 28.69
C ILE A 81 13.02 -9.57 29.35
N TYR A 82 12.62 -9.82 30.60
CA TYR A 82 11.66 -8.99 31.32
C TYR A 82 12.22 -8.44 32.66
N PRO A 83 12.19 -7.11 32.89
CA PRO A 83 11.78 -6.07 31.94
C PRO A 83 12.82 -5.90 30.81
N GLY A 84 12.33 -5.58 29.61
CA GLY A 84 13.18 -5.27 28.46
C GLY A 84 13.87 -3.91 28.61
N PRO A 85 14.80 -3.57 27.70
CA PRO A 85 15.45 -2.27 27.67
C PRO A 85 14.44 -1.14 27.43
N ALA A 86 14.72 0.05 27.97
CA ALA A 86 13.85 1.22 27.78
C ALA A 86 13.77 1.67 26.30
N LEU A 87 14.84 1.44 25.53
CA LEU A 87 14.87 1.63 24.09
C LEU A 87 15.33 0.32 23.45
N PRO A 88 14.48 -0.37 22.66
CA PRO A 88 14.88 -1.57 21.95
C PRO A 88 15.93 -1.23 20.89
N PRO A 89 16.68 -2.23 20.38
CA PRO A 89 17.52 -2.04 19.19
C PRO A 89 16.69 -1.43 18.06
N ILE A 90 17.20 -0.41 17.38
CA ILE A 90 16.51 0.26 16.28
C ILE A 90 17.26 0.01 14.98
N LEU A 91 16.52 -0.40 13.95
CA LEU A 91 17.05 -0.55 12.60
C LEU A 91 16.51 0.57 11.73
N VAL A 92 17.42 1.21 10.98
CA VAL A 92 17.08 2.25 10.01
C VAL A 92 17.48 1.77 8.62
N ARG A 93 16.56 1.88 7.67
CA ARG A 93 16.79 1.58 6.25
C ARG A 93 16.37 2.75 5.40
N GLN A 94 17.09 2.98 4.31
CA GLN A 94 16.79 4.05 3.38
C GLN A 94 16.02 3.51 2.18
N LEU A 95 14.82 4.04 1.93
CA LEU A 95 14.08 3.82 0.70
C LEU A 95 14.43 4.90 -0.32
N THR A 96 14.36 4.52 -1.60
CA THR A 96 14.31 5.46 -2.71
C THR A 96 12.89 6.02 -2.82
N GLU A 97 12.73 7.15 -3.51
CA GLU A 97 11.41 7.71 -3.82
C GLU A 97 10.48 6.68 -4.46
N ALA A 98 10.98 5.90 -5.43
CA ALA A 98 10.22 4.81 -6.04
C ALA A 98 9.77 3.75 -5.02
N GLY A 99 10.58 3.47 -4.00
CA GLY A 99 10.23 2.59 -2.90
C GLY A 99 9.14 3.17 -1.99
N ILE A 100 9.19 4.48 -1.69
CA ILE A 100 8.13 5.17 -0.94
C ILE A 100 6.80 5.07 -1.71
N GLN A 101 6.82 5.38 -3.01
CA GLN A 101 5.65 5.32 -3.88
C GLN A 101 5.06 3.91 -3.97
N ALA A 102 5.90 2.88 -4.04
CA ALA A 102 5.45 1.48 -4.02
C ALA A 102 4.72 1.14 -2.71
N VAL A 103 5.28 1.52 -1.56
CA VAL A 103 4.63 1.31 -0.25
C VAL A 103 3.27 2.01 -0.18
N LEU A 104 3.21 3.28 -0.60
CA LEU A 104 1.97 4.06 -0.56
C LEU A 104 0.91 3.52 -1.52
N ALA A 105 1.31 3.07 -2.71
CA ALA A 105 0.41 2.45 -3.68
C ALA A 105 -0.24 1.18 -3.10
N GLU A 106 0.54 0.32 -2.44
CA GLU A 106 0.02 -0.88 -1.78
C GLU A 106 -0.93 -0.54 -0.63
N VAL A 107 -0.55 0.42 0.23
CA VAL A 107 -1.39 0.87 1.35
C VAL A 107 -2.73 1.41 0.87
N LEU A 108 -2.73 2.27 -0.15
CA LEU A 108 -3.96 2.81 -0.74
C LEU A 108 -4.75 1.74 -1.49
N GLY A 109 -4.07 0.77 -2.12
CA GLY A 109 -4.68 -0.38 -2.79
C GLY A 109 -5.51 -1.25 -1.86
N THR A 110 -5.27 -1.22 -0.54
CA THR A 110 -6.11 -1.91 0.45
C THR A 110 -7.52 -1.33 0.56
N GLY A 111 -7.73 -0.08 0.15
CA GLY A 111 -8.97 0.67 0.35
C GLY A 111 -9.27 1.05 1.81
N ALA A 112 -8.47 0.59 2.77
CA ALA A 112 -8.69 0.84 4.20
C ALA A 112 -8.27 2.27 4.64
N PHE A 113 -7.49 2.95 3.81
CA PHE A 113 -6.91 4.27 4.08
C PHE A 113 -7.42 5.36 3.12
N ALA A 114 -8.51 5.08 2.40
CA ALA A 114 -9.21 6.13 1.65
C ALA A 114 -9.78 7.15 2.64
N ALA A 115 -9.68 8.44 2.31
CA ALA A 115 -10.14 9.52 3.18
C ALA A 115 -11.62 9.30 3.59
N SER A 116 -11.88 9.30 4.91
CA SER A 116 -13.24 9.53 5.39
C SER A 116 -13.60 10.97 5.07
N ALA A 117 -14.79 11.18 4.51
CA ALA A 117 -15.36 12.50 4.38
C ALA A 117 -15.82 12.95 5.77
N ASP A 118 -14.95 13.65 6.48
CA ASP A 118 -15.28 14.46 7.66
C ASP A 118 -15.04 15.94 7.34
#